data_AF-A0A9P9CNU1-F1
#
_entry.id   AF-A0A9P9CNU1-F1
#
_cell.length_a   1.000
_cell.length_b   1.000
_cell.length_c   1.000
_cell.angle_alpha   90.00
_cell.angle_beta   90.00
_cell.angle_gamma   90.00
#
_symmetry.space_group_name_H-M   'P 1'
#
loop_
_entity.id
_entity.type
_entity.pdbx_description
1 polymer ?
#
loop_
_entity_poly.entity_id
_entity_poly.type
_entity_poly.pdbx_seq_one_letter_code
_entity_poly.pdbx_strand_id
1 'polypeptide(L)'
;MGMFAARPGGKLVLVGMGTPTLTMPLGGAALREVDVLGVFRYHDTWPEALALLGSAKLQGVEDLVTHRLPLNRAGEAFELVSRGVDDKGQLVMKVLVDSMTDETREDGVDGKGYQTLVSLDGRERMLAAQML
;
A
#
# COMPACT_ATOMS: atom_id res chain seq x y z
N MET A 1 7.72 -10.04 -21.19
CA MET A 1 9.12 -10.01 -20.72
C MET A 1 9.39 -10.91 -19.52
N GLY A 2 8.56 -10.90 -18.46
CA GLY A 2 8.81 -11.68 -17.23
C GLY A 2 9.10 -13.18 -17.42
N MET A 3 8.47 -13.84 -18.39
CA MET A 3 8.71 -15.27 -18.68
C MET A 3 10.17 -15.59 -19.04
N PHE A 4 10.82 -14.73 -19.84
CA PHE A 4 12.20 -14.96 -20.27
C PHE A 4 13.23 -14.56 -19.20
N ALA A 5 12.83 -13.71 -18.25
CA ALA A 5 13.67 -13.33 -17.11
C ALA A 5 13.72 -14.40 -16.01
N ALA A 6 12.76 -15.31 -15.96
CA ALA A 6 12.77 -16.43 -15.02
C ALA A 6 13.94 -17.39 -15.32
N ARG A 7 14.68 -17.78 -14.29
CA ARG A 7 15.66 -18.88 -14.38
C ARG A 7 14.96 -20.23 -14.65
N PRO A 8 15.64 -21.25 -15.20
CA PRO A 8 15.13 -22.62 -15.22
C PRO A 8 14.74 -23.10 -13.80
N GLY A 9 13.58 -23.76 -13.67
CA GLY A 9 12.96 -24.13 -12.39
C GLY A 9 12.41 -22.92 -11.60
N GLY A 10 12.32 -21.76 -12.23
CA GLY A 10 11.88 -20.50 -11.62
C GLY A 10 10.37 -20.40 -11.44
N LYS A 11 9.92 -19.30 -10.81
CA LYS A 11 8.50 -18.99 -10.64
C LYS A 11 8.21 -17.58 -11.14
N LEU A 12 7.12 -17.44 -11.88
CA LEU A 12 6.57 -16.17 -12.33
C LEU A 12 5.26 -15.91 -11.58
N VAL A 13 5.24 -14.87 -10.75
CA VAL A 13 4.06 -14.49 -9.97
C VAL A 13 3.31 -13.37 -10.68
N LEU A 14 2.01 -13.58 -10.93
CA LEU A 14 1.11 -12.59 -11.50
C LEU A 14 0.51 -11.76 -10.37
N VAL A 15 0.82 -10.46 -10.36
CA VAL A 15 0.30 -9.46 -9.42
C VAL A 15 -0.46 -8.40 -10.20
N GLY A 16 -1.67 -8.08 -9.75
CA GLY A 16 -2.58 -7.16 -10.44
C GLY A 16 -3.58 -7.88 -11.35
N MET A 17 -4.51 -7.11 -11.92
CA MET A 17 -5.64 -7.65 -12.70
C MET A 17 -5.32 -7.86 -14.18
N GLY A 18 -4.30 -7.19 -14.72
CA GLY A 18 -3.87 -7.34 -16.11
C GLY A 18 -4.98 -7.08 -17.14
N THR A 19 -4.85 -7.69 -18.32
CA THR A 19 -5.91 -7.75 -19.34
C THR A 19 -6.73 -9.02 -19.19
N PRO A 20 -8.02 -9.03 -19.58
CA PRO A 20 -8.90 -10.21 -19.43
C PRO A 20 -8.35 -11.48 -20.12
N THR A 21 -7.69 -11.30 -21.26
CA THR A 21 -6.98 -12.37 -21.97
C THR A 21 -5.50 -12.02 -22.01
N LEU A 22 -4.66 -12.92 -21.49
CA LEU A 22 -3.21 -12.76 -21.45
C LEU A 22 -2.54 -13.73 -22.43
N THR A 23 -1.79 -13.20 -23.39
CA THR A 23 -0.94 -14.01 -24.28
C THR A 23 0.45 -14.15 -23.67
N MET A 24 0.90 -15.39 -23.42
CA MET A 24 2.20 -15.67 -22.85
C MET A 24 2.89 -16.88 -23.50
N PRO A 25 4.24 -16.89 -23.61
CA PRO A 25 4.98 -17.95 -24.30
C PRO A 25 5.12 -19.20 -23.42
N LEU A 26 4.06 -20.01 -23.34
CA LEU A 26 4.01 -21.23 -22.52
C LEU A 26 5.03 -22.29 -22.94
N GLY A 27 5.38 -22.39 -24.23
CA GLY A 27 6.44 -23.31 -24.66
C GLY A 27 7.78 -23.02 -24.00
N GLY A 28 8.11 -21.73 -23.81
CA GLY A 28 9.30 -21.31 -23.09
C GLY A 28 9.22 -21.53 -21.57
N ALA A 29 8.01 -21.65 -21.01
CA ALA A 29 7.81 -22.02 -19.62
C ALA A 29 8.02 -23.53 -19.43
N ALA A 30 7.43 -24.34 -20.32
CA ALA A 30 7.50 -25.80 -20.27
C ALA A 30 8.95 -26.32 -20.38
N LEU A 31 9.73 -25.83 -21.36
CA LEU A 31 11.11 -26.28 -21.56
C LEU A 31 12.06 -25.95 -20.40
N ARG A 32 11.70 -24.96 -19.57
CA ARG A 32 12.52 -24.48 -18.46
C ARG A 32 11.87 -24.77 -17.10
N GLU A 33 10.78 -25.53 -17.07
CA GLU A 33 10.02 -25.84 -15.85
C GLU A 33 9.70 -24.58 -15.03
N VAL A 34 9.19 -23.53 -15.69
CA VAL A 34 8.81 -22.29 -15.02
C VAL A 34 7.36 -22.37 -14.56
N ASP A 35 7.14 -22.25 -13.25
CA ASP A 35 5.81 -22.20 -12.66
C ASP A 35 5.17 -20.82 -12.84
N VAL A 36 3.88 -20.79 -13.19
CA VAL A 36 3.10 -19.56 -13.26
C VAL A 36 2.10 -19.55 -12.12
N LEU A 37 2.23 -18.59 -11.21
CA LEU A 37 1.44 -18.49 -10.00
C LEU A 37 0.57 -17.23 -10.02
N GLY A 38 -0.74 -17.39 -9.83
CA GLY A 38 -1.64 -16.27 -9.55
C GLY A 38 -1.65 -15.97 -8.05
N VAL A 39 -1.62 -14.69 -7.69
CA VAL A 39 -1.82 -14.25 -6.30
C VAL A 39 -2.97 -13.26 -6.24
N PHE A 40 -3.89 -13.49 -5.31
CA PHE A 40 -4.98 -12.57 -5.03
C PHE A 40 -4.93 -12.14 -3.58
N ARG A 41 -4.61 -10.86 -3.36
CA ARG A 41 -4.49 -10.25 -2.03
C ARG A 41 -3.48 -11.02 -1.16
N TYR A 42 -3.91 -11.49 -0.01
CA TYR A 42 -3.10 -12.07 1.04
C TYR A 42 -3.96 -13.03 1.87
N HIS A 43 -3.33 -14.01 2.50
CA HIS A 43 -3.95 -14.89 3.48
C HIS A 43 -2.94 -15.08 4.62
N ASP A 44 -3.34 -14.72 5.85
CA ASP A 44 -2.53 -14.92 7.05
C ASP A 44 -1.09 -14.36 6.94
N THR A 45 -0.96 -13.09 6.54
CA THR A 45 0.35 -12.40 6.38
C THR A 45 0.49 -11.15 7.27
N TRP A 46 -0.56 -10.80 8.01
CA TRP A 46 -0.57 -9.61 8.86
C TRP A 46 0.46 -9.69 10.00
N PRO A 47 0.62 -10.82 10.72
CA PRO A 47 1.63 -10.92 11.77
C PRO A 47 3.05 -10.67 11.25
N GLU A 48 3.41 -11.25 10.11
CA GLU A 48 4.72 -11.07 9.48
C GLU A 48 4.91 -9.65 8.98
N ALA A 49 3.88 -9.04 8.38
CA ALA A 49 3.93 -7.67 7.91
C ALA A 49 4.16 -6.68 9.07
N LEU A 50 3.47 -6.87 10.19
CA LEU A 50 3.64 -6.06 11.40
C LEU A 50 5.02 -6.27 12.03
N ALA A 51 5.49 -7.52 12.12
CA ALA A 51 6.84 -7.81 12.60
C ALA A 51 7.91 -7.16 11.71
N LEU A 52 7.72 -7.16 10.39
CA LEU A 52 8.63 -6.52 9.45
C LEU A 52 8.65 -5.00 9.60
N LEU A 53 7.48 -4.37 9.74
CA LEU A 53 7.36 -2.93 10.02
C LEU A 53 8.02 -2.56 11.37
N GLY A 54 7.75 -3.33 12.42
CA GLY A 54 8.35 -3.10 13.75
C GLY A 54 9.85 -3.36 13.81
N SER A 55 10.41 -4.13 12.86
CA SER A 55 11.84 -4.46 12.83
C SER A 55 12.75 -3.34 12.30
N ALA A 56 12.18 -2.24 11.79
CA ALA A 56 12.90 -1.14 11.12
C ALA A 56 13.77 -1.56 9.92
N LYS A 57 13.58 -2.77 9.38
CA LYS A 57 14.24 -3.25 8.15
C LYS A 57 13.65 -2.64 6.87
N LEU A 58 12.41 -2.15 6.95
CA LEU A 58 11.78 -1.37 5.88
C LEU A 58 11.84 0.12 6.28
N GLN A 59 12.49 0.93 5.44
CA GLN A 59 12.59 2.38 5.60
C GLN A 59 11.76 3.06 4.50
N GLY A 60 11.19 4.24 4.77
CA GLY A 60 10.42 5.01 3.78
C GLY A 60 9.07 4.39 3.42
N VAL A 61 8.44 3.64 4.33
CA VAL A 61 7.09 3.07 4.10
C VAL A 61 6.03 4.17 4.08
N GLU A 62 6.25 5.18 4.91
CA GLU A 62 5.50 6.43 5.00
C GLU A 62 5.50 7.22 3.68
N ASP A 63 6.61 7.18 2.94
CA ASP A 63 6.77 7.87 1.65
C ASP A 63 5.93 7.24 0.53
N LEU A 64 5.39 6.03 0.76
CA LEU A 64 4.45 5.42 -0.18
C LEU A 64 3.18 6.27 -0.32
N VAL A 65 2.80 7.02 0.72
CA VAL A 65 1.67 7.96 0.67
C VAL A 65 2.13 9.25 -0.01
N THR A 66 1.89 9.37 -1.31
CA THR A 66 2.36 10.53 -2.08
C THR A 66 1.50 11.77 -1.89
N HIS A 67 0.20 11.61 -1.61
CA HIS A 67 -0.70 12.73 -1.36
C HIS A 67 -1.65 12.43 -0.20
N ARG A 68 -2.09 13.50 0.47
CA ARG A 68 -3.07 13.45 1.55
C ARG A 68 -4.14 14.50 1.30
N LEU A 69 -5.40 14.10 1.36
CA LEU A 69 -6.53 15.00 1.23
C LEU A 69 -7.51 14.77 2.37
N PRO A 70 -8.16 15.82 2.89
CA PRO A 70 -9.21 15.66 3.87
C PRO A 70 -10.43 14.94 3.25
N LEU A 71 -11.22 14.29 4.10
CA LEU A 71 -12.38 13.48 3.70
C LEU A 71 -13.41 14.25 2.87
N ASN A 72 -13.58 15.55 3.13
CA ASN A 72 -14.47 16.41 2.33
C ASN A 72 -14.01 16.62 0.88
N ARG A 73 -12.76 16.27 0.54
CA ARG A 73 -12.17 16.31 -0.80
C ARG A 73 -11.96 14.91 -1.39
N ALA A 74 -12.64 13.88 -0.87
CA ALA A 74 -12.52 12.51 -1.36
C ALA A 74 -12.74 12.39 -2.88
N GLY A 75 -13.70 13.13 -3.45
CA GLY A 75 -13.93 13.13 -4.91
C GLY A 75 -12.69 13.58 -5.70
N GLU A 76 -12.03 14.64 -5.26
CA GLU A 76 -10.79 15.12 -5.87
C GLU A 76 -9.64 14.11 -5.72
N ALA A 77 -9.59 13.39 -4.60
CA ALA A 77 -8.60 12.34 -4.39
C ALA A 77 -8.73 11.22 -5.45
N PHE A 78 -9.96 10.81 -5.81
CA PHE A 78 -10.17 9.83 -6.88
C PHE A 78 -9.76 10.36 -8.25
N GLU A 79 -10.08 11.63 -8.57
CA GLU A 79 -9.63 12.27 -9.81
C GLU A 79 -8.10 12.35 -9.89
N LEU A 80 -7.45 12.67 -8.78
CA LEU A 80 -6.00 12.72 -8.67
C LEU A 80 -5.37 11.35 -8.94
N VAL A 81 -5.89 10.28 -8.33
CA VAL A 81 -5.45 8.90 -8.59
C VAL A 81 -5.65 8.53 -10.06
N SER A 82 -6.79 8.90 -10.65
CA SER A 82 -7.10 8.58 -12.05
C SER A 82 -6.17 9.28 -13.04
N ARG A 83 -5.69 10.49 -12.72
CA ARG A 83 -4.71 11.21 -13.55
C ARG A 83 -3.31 10.61 -13.44
N GLY A 84 -2.95 10.03 -12.30
CA GLY A 84 -1.63 9.43 -12.04
C GLY A 84 -0.49 10.44 -11.86
N VAL A 85 -0.73 11.72 -12.17
CA VAL A 85 0.18 12.83 -11.93
C VAL A 85 -0.59 14.03 -11.38
N ASP A 86 0.05 14.80 -10.50
CA ASP A 86 -0.52 16.04 -9.98
C ASP A 86 -0.26 17.23 -10.93
N ASP A 87 -0.82 18.41 -10.59
CA ASP A 87 -0.67 19.61 -11.41
C ASP A 87 0.77 20.16 -11.43
N LYS A 88 1.67 19.65 -10.58
CA LYS A 88 3.10 19.95 -10.51
C LYS A 88 3.95 18.88 -11.20
N GLY A 89 3.33 17.88 -11.83
CA GLY A 89 4.01 16.76 -12.49
C GLY A 89 4.59 15.70 -11.55
N GLN A 90 4.19 15.68 -10.28
CA GLN A 90 4.58 14.66 -9.31
C GLN A 90 3.73 13.38 -9.48
N LEU A 91 4.34 12.23 -9.21
CA LEU A 91 3.66 10.93 -9.29
C LEU A 91 2.59 10.79 -8.21
N VAL A 92 1.39 10.40 -8.63
CA VAL A 92 0.30 10.02 -7.71
C VAL A 92 0.29 8.49 -7.61
N MET A 93 0.72 7.96 -6.47
CA MET A 93 0.81 6.51 -6.22
C MET A 93 -0.22 6.06 -5.18
N LYS A 94 -0.24 6.69 -4.01
CA LYS A 94 -1.20 6.39 -2.95
C LYS A 94 -1.68 7.69 -2.34
N VAL A 95 -2.97 7.95 -2.49
CA VAL A 95 -3.64 9.09 -1.88
C VAL A 95 -4.30 8.62 -0.60
N LEU A 96 -3.93 9.21 0.52
CA LEU A 96 -4.62 9.00 1.78
C LEU A 96 -5.74 10.01 1.92
N VAL A 97 -6.92 9.53 2.30
CA VAL A 97 -8.06 10.36 2.66
C VAL A 97 -8.37 10.13 4.13
N ASP A 98 -8.30 11.19 4.95
CA ASP A 98 -8.55 11.10 6.39
C ASP A 98 -9.51 12.20 6.87
N SER A 99 -10.08 11.98 8.06
CA SER A 99 -11.08 12.88 8.66
C SER A 99 -10.46 13.99 9.52
N MET A 100 -9.12 14.12 9.56
CA MET A 100 -8.46 15.11 10.40
C MET A 100 -8.11 16.37 9.60
N THR A 101 -8.44 17.53 10.14
CA THR A 101 -7.96 18.81 9.63
C THR A 101 -6.52 19.06 10.07
N ASP A 102 -5.74 19.73 9.22
CA ASP A 102 -4.30 20.08 9.41
C ASP A 102 -4.01 20.74 10.78
N GLU A 103 -5.02 21.33 11.42
CA GLU A 103 -4.93 22.01 12.72
C GLU A 103 -4.70 21.08 13.92
N THR A 104 -4.85 19.76 13.76
CA THR A 104 -4.72 18.79 14.87
C THR A 104 -3.37 18.06 14.89
N ARG A 105 -2.43 18.47 14.04
CA ARG A 105 -1.18 17.72 13.83
C ARG A 105 -0.06 18.23 14.73
N GLU A 106 0.19 17.53 15.84
CA GLU A 106 1.50 17.59 16.49
C GLU A 106 2.50 16.83 15.63
N ASP A 107 3.56 17.51 15.19
CA ASP A 107 4.69 16.91 14.49
C ASP A 107 5.50 16.04 15.47
N GLY A 108 4.99 14.84 15.72
CA GLY A 108 5.67 13.79 16.48
C GLY A 108 6.80 13.17 15.67
N VAL A 109 7.93 13.88 15.55
CA VAL A 109 9.23 13.25 15.36
C VAL A 109 9.55 12.54 16.67
N ASP A 110 9.07 11.30 16.84
CA ASP A 110 9.68 10.30 17.72
C ASP A 110 9.02 8.94 17.48
N GLY A 111 9.85 7.95 17.10
CA GLY A 111 9.43 6.62 16.65
C GLY A 111 8.75 5.74 17.71
N LYS A 112 7.52 6.06 18.10
CA LYS A 112 6.65 5.18 18.90
C LYS A 112 5.18 5.24 18.45
N GLY A 113 4.75 4.15 17.83
CA GLY A 113 3.36 3.66 17.87
C GLY A 113 2.36 4.40 16.97
N TYR A 114 1.81 3.67 16.00
CA TYR A 114 0.54 4.03 15.37
C TYR A 114 -0.58 3.97 16.44
N GLN A 115 -0.82 5.06 17.15
CA GLN A 115 -2.06 5.25 17.89
C GLN A 115 -3.11 5.82 16.92
N THR A 116 -4.01 4.94 16.48
CA THR A 116 -5.23 5.33 15.78
C THR A 116 -6.11 6.11 16.75
N LEU A 117 -6.03 7.45 16.72
CA LEU A 117 -6.96 8.33 17.40
C LEU A 117 -8.22 8.47 16.52
N VAL A 118 -9.29 7.75 16.86
CA VAL A 118 -10.62 8.03 16.31
C VAL A 118 -11.25 9.12 17.15
N SER A 119 -11.22 10.36 16.66
CA SER A 119 -12.00 11.47 17.23
C SER A 119 -13.44 11.33 16.76
N LEU A 120 -14.34 10.88 17.64
CA LEU A 120 -15.78 11.00 17.48
C LEU A 120 -16.26 12.16 18.33
N ASP A 121 -16.48 13.28 17.65
CA ASP A 121 -17.35 14.42 17.94
C ASP A 121 -17.45 14.94 19.39
N GLY A 122 -17.38 16.26 19.53
CA GLY A 122 -17.19 16.97 20.79
C GLY A 122 -18.25 16.66 21.86
N ARG A 123 -17.85 15.93 22.91
CA ARG A 123 -18.04 16.28 24.33
C ARG A 123 -17.49 15.16 25.23
N GLU A 124 -16.44 15.53 25.96
CA GLU A 124 -16.01 14.97 27.25
C GLU A 124 -15.43 13.54 27.36
N ARG A 125 -14.14 13.54 27.73
CA ARG A 125 -13.39 12.62 28.63
C ARG A 125 -12.76 11.34 28.07
N MET A 126 -11.49 11.53 27.72
CA MET A 126 -10.30 10.67 27.87
C MET A 126 -10.43 9.47 28.82
N LEU A 127 -10.11 8.28 28.33
CA LEU A 127 -9.52 7.20 29.13
C LEU A 127 -8.61 6.32 28.27
N ALA A 128 -7.35 6.28 28.67
CA ALA A 128 -6.28 5.48 28.09
C ALA A 128 -6.35 4.01 28.55
N ALA A 129 -5.93 3.07 27.69
CA ALA A 129 -5.37 1.75 28.00
C ALA A 129 -4.77 1.21 26.69
N GLN A 130 -3.46 1.12 26.45
CA GLN A 130 -2.39 0.32 27.05
C GLN A 130 -2.54 -1.21 26.86
N MET A 131 -1.54 -1.78 26.17
CA MET A 131 -1.15 -3.21 26.08
C MET A 131 -2.14 -4.20 25.46
N LEU A 132 -1.85 -4.62 24.22
CA LEU A 132 -1.22 -5.91 23.89
C LEU A 132 -0.65 -5.86 22.47
#